data_AF-A0AAN7Z241-F1
#
_entry.id   AF-A0AAN7Z241-F1
#
_cell.length_a   1.000
_cell.length_b   1.000
_cell.length_c   1.000
_cell.angle_alpha   90.00
_cell.angle_beta   90.00
_cell.angle_gamma   90.00
#
_symmetry.space_group_name_H-M   'P 1'
#
loop_
_entity.id
_entity.type
_entity.pdbx_description
1 polymer ?
#
loop_
_entity_poly.entity_id
_entity_poly.type
_entity_poly.pdbx_seq_one_letter_code
_entity_poly.pdbx_strand_id
1 'polypeptide(L)'
;MNSLSHGKFISSIKKNKWTIFENDLTIIHSGSSISELCTSFKFNTCLNIIIHENVYANIVTPKVLQHPNNKVFTDNDNSGPSFIIAYYEGPNCKPLEKLQFQDSFLNLIKILSKKIKIKKVFNFCQQYKQDQLFEQHLKKYTFKSVFVNKNQHCSENNVSDIINRICDKESIVFSSPKSYDSIYYSLLSNIIDVKQLLKHNNDSSICIYKKNYKDLIYILLEEPTSKSSSAFQKIKSNLLFQFIYIFLTESNKYNIEVIKLTSQLQVNSLEEIVSSNSFHDGYHSIQSPGGFSLSNSSRKMFRGSSFSVPMISPSLSLKSSTESSPSFYIKKRVSPNSYSPLVSKNGNTNNNNNKNSSNNSNNSFNEEVSTPSTISNINSDNIESISSNQPSPPISLTSSRSSNYMFSLPLSPTSNTIEHVIDNQGNEITKINQVSYIRPQLIFEAFEEFNQRKINWLLVGYEGKYLKLVGKGVNGLPELTQNLDESKAYFGVVGIVFSDSRNLANNNKNTFTHKGLFIEWLGNNSSTRERAMVGSHSPAVTLLFKQKSAIHCDLRCDDIDDLSEDCVLQKVTSFRQEIQFKKVVNTLTSSSSNNLIETVI
;
A
#
# COMPACT_ATOMS: atom_id res chain seq x y z
N MET A 1 -14.55 7.33 1.49
CA MET A 1 -15.17 5.99 1.39
C MET A 1 -16.60 6.06 1.91
N ASN A 2 -17.55 5.42 1.22
CA ASN A 2 -18.97 5.48 1.58
C ASN A 2 -19.26 4.66 2.85
N SER A 3 -20.13 5.17 3.73
CA SER A 3 -20.57 4.44 4.94
C SER A 3 -21.14 3.05 4.63
N LEU A 4 -21.73 2.90 3.43
CA LEU A 4 -22.34 1.67 2.96
C LEU A 4 -21.34 0.54 2.70
N SER A 5 -20.12 0.84 2.23
CA SER A 5 -19.08 -0.18 2.00
C SER A 5 -18.57 -0.76 3.32
N HIS A 6 -18.48 0.07 4.36
CA HIS A 6 -18.07 -0.34 5.69
C HIS A 6 -19.06 -1.30 6.33
N GLY A 7 -20.37 -1.03 6.25
CA GLY A 7 -21.40 -1.92 6.79
C GLY A 7 -21.35 -3.32 6.18
N LYS A 8 -21.18 -3.40 4.85
CA LYS A 8 -21.02 -4.67 4.13
C LYS A 8 -19.75 -5.40 4.55
N PHE A 9 -18.62 -4.69 4.68
CA PHE A 9 -17.36 -5.27 5.14
C PHE A 9 -17.51 -5.89 6.54
N ILE A 10 -18.04 -5.13 7.51
CA ILE A 10 -18.22 -5.60 8.89
C ILE A 10 -19.19 -6.79 8.97
N SER A 11 -20.27 -6.76 8.19
CA SER A 11 -21.21 -7.90 8.12
C SER A 11 -20.52 -9.16 7.59
N SER A 12 -19.70 -9.03 6.54
CA SER A 12 -19.01 -10.16 5.93
C SER A 12 -17.96 -10.79 6.85
N ILE A 13 -17.12 -9.98 7.51
CA ILE A 13 -16.08 -10.51 8.41
C ILE A 13 -16.68 -11.18 9.66
N LYS A 14 -17.91 -10.80 10.05
CA LYS A 14 -18.65 -11.46 11.14
C LYS A 14 -19.25 -12.80 10.71
N LYS A 15 -19.63 -12.92 9.43
CA LYS A 15 -20.25 -14.13 8.87
C LYS A 15 -19.21 -15.21 8.55
N ASN A 16 -18.01 -14.81 8.12
CA ASN A 16 -16.97 -15.71 7.65
C ASN A 16 -15.86 -15.91 8.68
N LYS A 17 -15.18 -17.06 8.63
CA LYS A 17 -14.09 -17.35 9.58
C LYS A 17 -12.82 -16.58 9.26
N TRP A 18 -12.61 -16.28 7.97
CA TRP A 18 -11.57 -15.38 7.49
C TRP A 18 -12.07 -14.60 6.28
N THR A 19 -11.41 -13.48 5.98
CA THR A 19 -11.69 -12.65 4.80
C THR A 19 -10.39 -12.05 4.28
N ILE A 20 -10.15 -12.16 2.98
CA ILE A 20 -9.09 -11.48 2.22
C ILE A 20 -9.69 -10.20 1.65
N PHE A 21 -9.00 -9.08 1.80
CA PHE A 21 -9.49 -7.78 1.37
C PHE A 21 -8.36 -6.85 0.92
N GLU A 22 -8.73 -5.80 0.18
CA GLU A 22 -7.82 -4.73 -0.26
C GLU A 22 -7.75 -3.59 0.76
N ASN A 23 -6.82 -2.64 0.56
CA ASN A 23 -6.63 -1.50 1.45
C ASN A 23 -7.86 -0.59 1.55
N ASP A 24 -8.76 -0.65 0.56
CA ASP A 24 -10.02 0.09 0.52
C ASP A 24 -11.19 -0.65 1.21
N LEU A 25 -10.89 -1.78 1.86
CA LEU A 25 -11.85 -2.71 2.48
C LEU A 25 -12.73 -3.46 1.48
N THR A 26 -12.39 -3.47 0.19
CA THR A 26 -13.04 -4.33 -0.81
C THR A 26 -12.69 -5.79 -0.53
N ILE A 27 -13.72 -6.63 -0.41
CA ILE A 27 -13.55 -8.06 -0.13
C ILE A 27 -13.20 -8.77 -1.43
N ILE A 28 -12.08 -9.50 -1.41
CA ILE A 28 -11.65 -10.35 -2.53
C ILE A 28 -12.23 -11.75 -2.34
N HIS A 29 -11.97 -12.37 -1.19
CA HIS A 29 -12.39 -13.72 -0.86
C HIS A 29 -12.75 -13.84 0.61
N SER A 30 -13.58 -14.81 0.95
CA SER A 30 -13.93 -15.15 2.32
C SER A 30 -14.28 -16.63 2.38
N GLY A 31 -13.97 -17.28 3.50
CA GLY A 31 -14.22 -18.72 3.61
C GLY A 31 -14.31 -19.20 5.05
N SER A 32 -14.31 -20.52 5.19
CA SER A 32 -14.64 -21.23 6.44
C SER A 32 -13.54 -22.17 6.95
N SER A 33 -12.43 -22.32 6.24
CA SER A 33 -11.30 -23.12 6.71
C SER A 33 -9.96 -22.46 6.40
N ILE A 34 -8.93 -22.63 7.24
CA ILE A 34 -7.60 -22.06 6.95
C ILE A 34 -6.95 -22.75 5.75
N SER A 35 -7.31 -24.02 5.49
CA SER A 35 -6.89 -24.72 4.29
C SER A 35 -7.34 -23.98 3.01
N GLU A 36 -8.61 -23.58 2.95
CA GLU A 36 -9.18 -22.77 1.86
C GLU A 36 -8.55 -21.37 1.76
N LEU A 37 -8.18 -20.76 2.90
CA LEU A 37 -7.43 -19.51 2.89
C LEU A 37 -6.07 -19.68 2.19
N CYS A 38 -5.35 -20.77 2.52
CA CYS A 38 -4.01 -21.01 2.01
C CYS A 38 -3.99 -21.36 0.51
N THR A 39 -5.07 -21.91 -0.05
CA THR A 39 -5.17 -22.12 -1.52
C THR A 39 -5.30 -20.82 -2.30
N SER A 40 -5.69 -19.72 -1.63
CA SER A 40 -5.76 -18.38 -2.22
C SER A 40 -4.40 -17.68 -2.30
N PHE A 41 -3.35 -18.20 -1.65
CA PHE A 41 -2.03 -17.58 -1.64
C PHE A 41 -1.32 -17.75 -2.98
N LYS A 42 -1.01 -16.63 -3.63
CA LYS A 42 -0.24 -16.58 -4.87
C LYS A 42 1.18 -16.07 -4.59
N PHE A 43 2.16 -16.61 -5.31
CA PHE A 43 3.58 -16.29 -5.06
C PHE A 43 3.95 -14.81 -5.22
N ASN A 44 3.18 -14.05 -6.00
CA ASN A 44 3.48 -12.68 -6.42
C ASN A 44 2.50 -11.64 -5.86
N THR A 45 1.80 -11.94 -4.76
CA THR A 45 0.80 -11.04 -4.18
C THR A 45 1.09 -10.73 -2.72
N CYS A 46 0.71 -9.52 -2.28
CA CYS A 46 0.51 -9.23 -0.87
C CYS A 46 -0.99 -9.21 -0.57
N LEU A 47 -1.41 -9.81 0.54
CA LEU A 47 -2.81 -9.94 0.91
C LEU A 47 -3.04 -9.44 2.34
N ASN A 48 -4.07 -8.61 2.54
CA ASN A 48 -4.59 -8.33 3.87
C ASN A 48 -5.63 -9.39 4.23
N ILE A 49 -5.54 -9.92 5.43
CA ILE A 49 -6.37 -11.02 5.91
C ILE A 49 -6.92 -10.62 7.27
N ILE A 50 -8.19 -10.89 7.50
CA ILE A 50 -8.80 -10.79 8.82
C ILE A 50 -9.37 -12.15 9.18
N ILE A 51 -9.10 -12.60 10.40
CA ILE A 51 -9.50 -13.92 10.91
C ILE A 51 -10.29 -13.73 12.19
N HIS A 52 -11.42 -14.40 12.29
CA HIS A 52 -12.28 -14.36 13.46
C HIS A 52 -11.69 -15.22 14.59
N GLU A 53 -11.50 -14.65 15.79
CA GLU A 53 -10.79 -15.34 16.88
C GLU A 53 -11.63 -16.48 17.48
N ASN A 54 -12.95 -16.31 17.64
CA ASN A 54 -13.83 -17.31 18.27
C ASN A 54 -14.03 -18.59 17.46
N VAL A 55 -13.50 -18.66 16.23
CA VAL A 55 -13.60 -19.85 15.38
C VAL A 55 -12.85 -21.04 15.96
N TYR A 56 -11.86 -20.77 16.79
CA TYR A 56 -10.92 -21.77 17.32
C TYR A 56 -11.13 -22.03 18.81
N ALA A 57 -12.16 -21.45 19.42
CA ALA A 57 -12.50 -21.66 20.83
C ALA A 57 -13.28 -22.98 21.09
N ASN A 58 -13.41 -23.87 20.11
CA ASN A 58 -14.14 -25.15 20.23
C ASN A 58 -13.48 -26.20 21.14
N ILE A 59 -12.51 -25.82 22.01
CA ILE A 59 -11.93 -26.71 23.02
C ILE A 59 -11.78 -25.97 24.35
N VAL A 60 -12.87 -25.44 24.86
CA VAL A 60 -13.11 -25.45 26.30
C VAL A 60 -14.56 -25.91 26.47
N THR A 61 -14.74 -27.22 26.66
CA THR A 61 -15.95 -27.70 27.35
C THR A 61 -16.12 -26.81 28.58
N PRO A 62 -17.28 -26.14 28.77
CA PRO A 62 -17.50 -25.39 29.99
C PRO A 62 -17.26 -26.34 31.14
N LYS A 63 -16.14 -26.19 31.85
CA LYS A 63 -15.98 -26.82 33.16
C LYS A 63 -16.99 -26.11 34.03
N VAL A 64 -18.18 -26.70 34.10
CA VAL A 64 -19.16 -26.45 35.15
C VAL A 64 -18.49 -26.90 36.45
N LEU A 65 -17.60 -26.07 36.99
CA LEU A 65 -17.24 -26.13 38.39
C LEU A 65 -18.38 -25.45 39.14
N GLN A 66 -19.43 -26.22 39.42
CA GLN A 66 -20.40 -25.88 40.44
C GLN A 66 -19.65 -25.86 41.79
N HIS A 67 -19.24 -24.66 42.22
CA HIS A 67 -19.11 -24.42 43.66
C HIS A 67 -20.44 -23.84 44.15
N PRO A 68 -21.06 -24.42 45.20
CA PRO A 68 -22.45 -24.15 45.54
C PRO A 68 -22.75 -22.73 46.04
N ASN A 69 -21.75 -21.85 46.28
CA ASN A 69 -21.98 -20.61 47.01
C ASN A 69 -21.28 -19.34 46.49
N ASN A 70 -20.73 -19.29 45.27
CA ASN A 70 -20.12 -18.04 44.78
C ASN A 70 -20.66 -17.61 43.42
N LYS A 71 -21.15 -16.35 43.39
CA LYS A 71 -21.61 -15.64 42.20
C LYS A 71 -20.70 -15.91 41.02
N VAL A 72 -21.28 -16.47 39.96
CA VAL A 72 -20.63 -16.57 38.66
C VAL A 72 -20.37 -15.14 38.20
N PHE A 73 -19.12 -14.69 38.28
CA PHE A 73 -18.66 -13.57 37.47
C PHE A 73 -18.64 -14.10 36.04
N THR A 74 -19.76 -13.99 35.34
CA THR A 74 -19.68 -13.85 33.89
C THR A 74 -18.94 -12.54 33.69
N ASP A 75 -17.71 -12.59 33.20
CA ASP A 75 -17.14 -11.42 32.53
C ASP A 75 -18.25 -10.92 31.61
N ASN A 76 -18.69 -9.67 31.82
CA ASN A 76 -19.71 -9.05 31.00
C ASN A 76 -19.10 -8.83 29.61
N ASP A 77 -19.01 -9.91 28.84
CA ASP A 77 -18.42 -10.08 27.52
C ASP A 77 -19.32 -9.46 26.44
N ASN A 78 -19.84 -8.27 26.70
CA ASN A 78 -20.43 -7.41 25.68
C ASN A 78 -19.37 -6.83 24.73
N SER A 79 -18.09 -7.18 24.90
CA SER A 79 -17.08 -6.91 23.91
C SER A 79 -17.34 -7.85 22.74
N GLY A 80 -17.90 -7.31 21.65
CA GLY A 80 -18.25 -8.08 20.45
C GLY A 80 -17.09 -8.91 19.87
N PRO A 81 -17.30 -9.55 18.71
CA PRO A 81 -16.33 -10.48 18.14
C PRO A 81 -14.94 -9.85 18.05
N SER A 82 -13.92 -10.60 18.50
CA SER A 82 -12.53 -10.22 18.35
C SER A 82 -11.91 -10.85 17.11
N PHE A 83 -10.97 -10.11 16.53
CA PHE A 83 -10.34 -10.46 15.28
C PHE A 83 -8.82 -10.50 15.41
N ILE A 84 -8.21 -11.29 14.53
CA ILE A 84 -6.79 -11.32 14.27
C ILE A 84 -6.61 -10.63 12.92
N ILE A 85 -5.77 -9.59 12.88
CA ILE A 85 -5.34 -9.03 11.60
C ILE A 85 -4.11 -9.80 11.15
N ALA A 86 -4.11 -10.25 9.91
CA ALA A 86 -3.01 -11.01 9.35
C ALA A 86 -2.66 -10.49 7.97
N TYR A 87 -1.46 -10.82 7.52
CA TYR A 87 -1.04 -10.53 6.16
C TYR A 87 -0.19 -11.67 5.60
N TYR A 88 -0.10 -11.70 4.29
CA TYR A 88 0.74 -12.60 3.53
C TYR A 88 1.57 -11.80 2.54
N GLU A 89 2.89 -12.01 2.54
CA GLU A 89 3.81 -11.46 1.56
C GLU A 89 4.35 -12.58 0.68
N GLY A 90 3.89 -12.65 -0.57
CA GLY A 90 4.37 -13.63 -1.52
C GLY A 90 5.90 -13.58 -1.69
N PRO A 91 6.59 -14.74 -1.80
CA PRO A 91 8.05 -14.78 -1.93
C PRO A 91 8.54 -14.05 -3.19
N ASN A 92 7.74 -14.02 -4.25
CA ASN A 92 8.04 -13.37 -5.53
C ASN A 92 7.38 -12.00 -5.69
N CYS A 93 6.78 -11.45 -4.62
CA CYS A 93 6.23 -10.10 -4.67
C CYS A 93 7.38 -9.07 -4.82
N LYS A 94 7.19 -8.05 -5.66
CA LYS A 94 8.26 -7.08 -5.96
C LYS A 94 8.62 -6.31 -4.69
N PRO A 95 9.91 -5.96 -4.47
CA PRO A 95 10.31 -5.20 -3.28
C PRO A 95 9.52 -3.90 -3.08
N LEU A 96 9.22 -3.17 -4.16
CA LEU A 96 8.43 -1.94 -4.11
C LEU A 96 6.98 -2.20 -3.67
N GLU A 97 6.35 -3.27 -4.18
CA GLU A 97 4.98 -3.66 -3.82
C GLU A 97 4.91 -4.09 -2.35
N LYS A 98 5.93 -4.82 -1.84
CA LYS A 98 6.04 -5.16 -0.42
C LYS A 98 6.17 -3.93 0.47
N LEU A 99 7.02 -2.98 0.08
CA LEU A 99 7.20 -1.73 0.84
C LEU A 99 5.90 -0.93 0.88
N GLN A 100 5.25 -0.71 -0.26
CA GLN A 100 3.95 -0.03 -0.33
C GLN A 100 2.88 -0.74 0.51
N PHE A 101 2.85 -2.07 0.46
CA PHE A 101 1.95 -2.88 1.26
C PHE A 101 2.18 -2.66 2.77
N GLN A 102 3.42 -2.76 3.24
CA GLN A 102 3.78 -2.58 4.65
C GLN A 102 3.45 -1.16 5.14
N ASP A 103 3.72 -0.13 4.33
CA ASP A 103 3.41 1.25 4.68
C ASP A 103 1.89 1.49 4.77
N SER A 104 1.12 0.85 3.89
CA SER A 104 -0.35 0.93 3.93
C SER A 104 -0.97 0.15 5.10
N PHE A 105 -0.28 -0.87 5.62
CA PHE A 105 -0.81 -1.80 6.61
C PHE A 105 -1.06 -1.17 7.99
N LEU A 106 -0.20 -0.25 8.47
CA LEU A 106 -0.48 0.42 9.75
C LEU A 106 -1.63 1.42 9.64
N ASN A 107 -1.79 2.09 8.50
CA ASN A 107 -2.98 2.91 8.23
C ASN A 107 -4.24 2.03 8.25
N LEU A 108 -4.15 0.83 7.67
CA LEU A 108 -5.23 -0.15 7.71
C LEU A 108 -5.56 -0.58 9.15
N ILE A 109 -4.55 -0.88 9.97
CA ILE A 109 -4.73 -1.18 11.40
C ILE A 109 -5.44 -0.03 12.10
N LYS A 110 -5.01 1.21 11.89
CA LYS A 110 -5.63 2.42 12.49
C LYS A 110 -7.09 2.60 12.07
N ILE A 111 -7.45 2.25 10.84
CA ILE A 111 -8.84 2.29 10.35
C ILE A 111 -9.66 1.18 11.00
N LEU A 112 -9.13 -0.04 11.03
CA LEU A 112 -9.83 -1.22 11.53
C LEU A 112 -9.99 -1.19 13.06
N SER A 113 -8.99 -0.77 13.83
CA SER A 113 -9.06 -0.72 15.30
C SER A 113 -10.14 0.23 15.82
N LYS A 114 -10.55 1.20 15.01
CA LYS A 114 -11.70 2.08 15.32
C LYS A 114 -13.06 1.41 15.13
N LYS A 115 -13.12 0.27 14.44
CA LYS A 115 -14.36 -0.38 14.00
C LYS A 115 -14.54 -1.78 14.58
N ILE A 116 -13.43 -2.46 14.86
CA ILE A 116 -13.40 -3.84 15.34
C ILE A 116 -12.34 -4.02 16.42
N LYS A 117 -12.57 -4.97 17.32
CA LYS A 117 -11.61 -5.35 18.36
C LYS A 117 -10.54 -6.26 17.77
N ILE A 118 -9.34 -5.74 17.54
CA ILE A 118 -8.21 -6.52 17.03
C ILE A 118 -7.35 -6.95 18.22
N LYS A 119 -7.22 -8.26 18.47
CA LYS A 119 -6.41 -8.75 19.61
C LYS A 119 -4.98 -9.13 19.23
N LYS A 120 -4.76 -9.52 17.97
CA LYS A 120 -3.50 -10.15 17.54
C LYS A 120 -3.14 -9.74 16.11
N VAL A 121 -1.84 -9.79 15.83
CA VAL A 121 -1.27 -9.67 14.48
C VAL A 121 -0.57 -10.95 14.11
N PHE A 122 -0.68 -11.37 12.85
CA PHE A 122 -0.01 -12.56 12.36
C PHE A 122 0.54 -12.37 10.93
N ASN A 123 1.68 -13.00 10.64
CA ASN A 123 2.26 -13.02 9.30
C ASN A 123 2.33 -14.47 8.79
N PHE A 124 1.66 -14.73 7.67
CA PHE A 124 1.70 -16.04 7.02
C PHE A 124 3.05 -16.25 6.32
N CYS A 125 3.90 -17.06 6.93
CA CYS A 125 5.20 -17.45 6.36
C CYS A 125 5.17 -18.81 5.64
N GLN A 126 4.10 -19.59 5.81
CA GLN A 126 3.94 -20.93 5.25
C GLN A 126 2.46 -21.22 4.96
N GLN A 127 2.20 -22.23 4.12
CA GLN A 127 0.85 -22.74 3.89
C GLN A 127 0.46 -23.76 4.97
N TYR A 128 -0.78 -23.70 5.43
CA TYR A 128 -1.33 -24.59 6.45
C TYR A 128 -2.39 -25.50 5.84
N LYS A 129 -2.20 -26.81 5.96
CA LYS A 129 -3.18 -27.82 5.49
C LYS A 129 -4.27 -28.11 6.52
N GLN A 130 -4.00 -27.85 7.80
CA GLN A 130 -4.88 -28.15 8.92
C GLN A 130 -4.97 -26.95 9.86
N ASP A 131 -6.19 -26.64 10.32
CA ASP A 131 -6.47 -25.52 11.23
C ASP A 131 -5.69 -25.67 12.56
N GLN A 132 -5.53 -26.89 13.07
CA GLN A 132 -4.79 -27.17 14.31
C GLN A 132 -3.31 -26.73 14.25
N LEU A 133 -2.64 -26.94 13.11
CA LEU A 133 -1.25 -26.53 12.94
C LEU A 133 -1.14 -25.00 12.89
N PHE A 134 -2.10 -24.35 12.24
CA PHE A 134 -2.21 -22.88 12.25
C PHE A 134 -2.39 -22.37 13.68
N GLU A 135 -3.27 -22.96 14.48
CA GLU A 135 -3.47 -22.57 15.88
C GLU A 135 -2.19 -22.73 16.73
N GLN A 136 -1.47 -23.85 16.56
CA GLN A 136 -0.20 -24.07 17.25
C GLN A 136 0.82 -22.98 16.89
N HIS A 137 0.91 -22.63 15.62
CA HIS A 137 1.79 -21.56 15.15
C HIS A 137 1.32 -20.18 15.62
N LEU A 138 0.01 -19.92 15.62
CA LEU A 138 -0.56 -18.69 16.14
C LEU A 138 -0.21 -18.53 17.63
N LYS A 139 -0.34 -19.59 18.44
CA LYS A 139 0.07 -19.58 19.85
C LYS A 139 1.57 -19.36 20.03
N LYS A 140 2.39 -19.91 19.14
CA LYS A 140 3.86 -19.84 19.21
C LYS A 140 4.45 -18.50 18.73
N TYR A 141 3.83 -17.89 17.73
CA TYR A 141 4.36 -16.73 17.00
C TYR A 141 3.52 -15.46 17.18
N THR A 142 2.68 -15.42 18.22
CA THR A 142 1.98 -14.20 18.64
C THR A 142 2.54 -13.71 19.96
N PHE A 143 2.78 -12.41 20.06
CA PHE A 143 3.18 -11.80 21.32
C PHE A 143 2.11 -11.96 22.40
N LYS A 144 2.54 -12.37 23.59
CA LYS A 144 1.70 -12.30 24.79
C LYS A 144 1.70 -10.87 25.31
N SER A 145 0.59 -10.46 25.92
CA SER A 145 0.43 -9.16 26.57
C SER A 145 1.13 -9.09 27.94
N VAL A 146 2.37 -9.60 28.01
CA VAL A 146 3.21 -9.57 29.21
C VAL A 146 4.41 -8.70 28.93
N PHE A 147 4.47 -7.54 29.58
CA PHE A 147 5.52 -6.56 29.42
C PHE A 147 6.44 -6.59 30.63
N VAL A 148 7.75 -6.71 30.42
CA VAL A 148 8.74 -6.82 31.50
C VAL A 148 9.65 -5.59 31.48
N ASN A 149 9.67 -4.83 32.58
CA ASN A 149 10.59 -3.72 32.73
C ASN A 149 12.01 -4.25 32.94
N LYS A 150 12.95 -3.90 32.06
CA LYS A 150 14.35 -4.34 32.17
C LYS A 150 15.03 -3.89 33.47
N ASN A 151 14.61 -2.76 34.02
CA ASN A 151 15.29 -2.14 35.17
C ASN A 151 14.68 -2.55 36.52
N GLN A 152 13.40 -2.90 36.55
CA GLN A 152 12.65 -3.09 37.80
C GLN A 152 12.19 -4.53 38.03
N HIS A 153 12.37 -5.44 37.07
CA HIS A 153 11.86 -6.82 37.11
C HIS A 153 10.35 -6.92 37.39
N CYS A 154 9.60 -5.83 37.24
CA CYS A 154 8.14 -5.81 37.33
C CYS A 154 7.52 -6.16 35.98
N SER A 155 6.42 -6.93 36.02
CA SER A 155 5.60 -7.25 34.85
C SER A 155 4.33 -6.41 34.81
N GLU A 156 4.02 -5.85 33.65
CA GLU A 156 2.76 -5.15 33.38
C GLU A 156 1.98 -5.91 32.30
N ASN A 157 0.64 -5.83 32.36
CA ASN A 157 -0.23 -6.58 31.45
C ASN A 157 -0.80 -5.74 30.29
N ASN A 158 -0.62 -4.42 30.32
CA ASN A 158 -1.24 -3.52 29.36
C ASN A 158 -0.30 -2.37 28.97
N VAL A 159 -0.10 -2.17 27.66
CA VAL A 159 0.68 -1.06 27.08
C VAL A 159 0.16 0.29 27.55
N SER A 160 -1.16 0.44 27.72
CA SER A 160 -1.76 1.69 28.16
C SER A 160 -1.29 2.10 29.56
N ASP A 161 -1.11 1.14 30.46
CA ASP A 161 -0.67 1.41 31.82
C ASP A 161 0.78 1.88 31.83
N ILE A 162 1.63 1.24 31.01
CA ILE A 162 3.02 1.64 30.83
C ILE A 162 3.08 3.08 30.29
N ILE A 163 2.24 3.43 29.32
CA ILE A 163 2.23 4.77 28.70
C ILE A 163 1.72 5.86 29.65
N ASN A 164 0.75 5.52 30.49
CA ASN A 164 0.25 6.45 31.49
C ASN A 164 1.27 6.76 32.59
N ARG A 165 2.25 5.88 32.81
CA ARG A 165 3.36 6.10 33.75
C ARG A 165 4.43 7.05 33.23
N ILE A 166 4.55 7.20 31.90
CA ILE A 166 5.55 8.09 31.30
C ILE A 166 5.13 9.55 31.52
N CYS A 167 6.07 10.41 31.91
CA CYS A 167 5.87 11.85 31.93
C CYS A 167 5.92 12.45 30.52
N ASP A 168 5.48 13.68 30.37
CA ASP A 168 5.67 14.39 29.10
C ASP A 168 7.17 14.54 28.80
N LYS A 169 7.54 14.32 27.53
CA LYS A 169 8.91 14.32 26.99
C LYS A 169 9.78 13.12 27.38
N GLU A 170 9.24 12.12 28.03
CA GLU A 170 9.93 10.86 28.26
C GLU A 170 9.62 9.84 27.13
N SER A 171 10.44 8.80 27.05
CA SER A 171 10.35 7.76 26.02
C SER A 171 10.25 6.37 26.63
N ILE A 172 9.56 5.46 25.93
CA ILE A 172 9.67 4.02 26.17
C ILE A 172 10.33 3.39 24.96
N VAL A 173 11.31 2.53 25.22
CA VAL A 173 11.83 1.64 24.19
C VAL A 173 11.37 0.22 24.45
N PHE A 174 10.62 -0.33 23.51
CA PHE A 174 10.28 -1.75 23.46
C PHE A 174 11.34 -2.46 22.62
N SER A 175 11.92 -3.52 23.16
CA SER A 175 12.90 -4.33 22.44
C SER A 175 12.31 -5.68 22.08
N SER A 176 12.65 -6.17 20.87
CA SER A 176 12.24 -7.50 20.46
C SER A 176 12.83 -8.56 21.40
N PRO A 177 11.99 -9.35 22.06
CA PRO A 177 12.45 -10.42 22.94
C PRO A 177 13.17 -11.54 22.16
N LYS A 178 13.84 -12.45 22.88
CA LYS A 178 14.34 -13.71 22.29
C LYS A 178 13.20 -14.70 21.97
N SER A 179 12.16 -14.77 22.80
CA SER A 179 10.93 -15.57 22.58
C SER A 179 9.71 -14.68 22.26
N TYR A 180 8.51 -15.20 21.99
CA TYR A 180 7.29 -14.38 21.83
C TYR A 180 6.52 -14.19 23.15
N ASP A 181 7.06 -14.72 24.26
CA ASP A 181 6.32 -14.84 25.52
C ASP A 181 6.30 -13.57 26.38
N SER A 182 7.28 -12.69 26.21
CA SER A 182 7.39 -11.46 26.99
C SER A 182 7.94 -10.36 26.10
N ILE A 183 7.48 -9.12 26.28
CA ILE A 183 8.03 -7.95 25.60
C ILE A 183 8.81 -7.14 26.63
N TYR A 184 10.10 -6.93 26.39
CA TYR A 184 10.91 -6.11 27.29
C TYR A 184 10.78 -4.63 26.93
N TYR A 185 10.65 -3.79 27.95
CA TYR A 185 10.69 -2.34 27.77
C TYR A 185 11.62 -1.66 28.77
N SER A 186 12.08 -0.48 28.40
CA SER A 186 12.88 0.41 29.23
C SER A 186 12.30 1.81 29.16
N LEU A 187 12.17 2.46 30.32
CA LEU A 187 11.82 3.87 30.43
C LEU A 187 13.09 4.71 30.27
N LEU A 188 13.03 5.75 29.45
CA LEU A 188 14.12 6.69 29.22
C LEU A 188 13.62 8.11 29.50
N SER A 189 14.39 8.85 30.28
CA SER A 189 14.02 10.21 30.71
C SER A 189 14.27 11.26 29.62
N ASN A 190 15.14 10.98 28.64
CA ASN A 190 15.48 11.94 27.59
C ASN A 190 15.61 11.29 26.19
N ILE A 191 15.28 12.04 25.14
CA ILE A 191 15.48 11.67 23.73
C ILE A 191 16.97 11.48 23.39
N ILE A 192 17.88 12.13 24.13
CA ILE A 192 19.33 11.91 23.99
C ILE A 192 19.68 10.45 24.28
N ASP A 193 19.04 9.84 25.28
CA ASP A 193 19.25 8.44 25.63
C ASP A 193 18.70 7.51 24.54
N VAL A 194 17.64 7.93 23.84
CA VAL A 194 17.13 7.21 22.66
C VAL A 194 18.20 7.16 21.57
N LYS A 195 18.87 8.28 21.25
CA LYS A 195 19.97 8.28 20.27
C LYS A 195 21.11 7.34 20.68
N GLN A 196 21.47 7.32 21.96
CA GLN A 196 22.53 6.41 22.46
C GLN A 196 22.09 4.95 22.37
N LEU A 197 20.85 4.66 22.75
CA LEU A 197 20.30 3.30 22.72
C LEU A 197 20.15 2.78 21.28
N LEU A 198 19.78 3.66 20.34
CA LEU A 198 19.72 3.33 18.92
C LEU A 198 21.11 3.13 18.28
N LYS A 199 22.18 3.70 18.85
CA LYS A 199 23.56 3.49 18.36
C LYS A 199 24.16 2.15 18.79
N HIS A 200 23.74 1.62 19.94
CA HIS A 200 24.39 0.47 20.57
C HIS A 200 23.61 -0.84 20.46
N ASN A 201 22.32 -0.80 20.14
CA ASN A 201 21.51 -2.01 20.05
C ASN A 201 21.49 -2.58 18.64
N ASN A 202 21.87 -3.85 18.53
CA ASN A 202 21.68 -4.70 17.34
C ASN A 202 20.27 -5.35 17.31
N ASP A 203 19.40 -4.95 18.24
CA ASP A 203 18.07 -5.50 18.38
C ASP A 203 17.05 -4.47 17.90
N SER A 204 16.20 -4.91 16.97
CA SER A 204 15.03 -4.16 16.54
C SER A 204 14.24 -3.63 17.73
N SER A 205 14.16 -2.31 17.83
CA SER A 205 13.51 -1.61 18.92
C SER A 205 12.47 -0.64 18.38
N ILE A 206 11.38 -0.51 19.11
CA ILE A 206 10.35 0.51 18.91
C ILE A 206 10.56 1.56 19.98
N CYS A 207 10.58 2.83 19.61
CA CYS A 207 10.54 3.91 20.57
C CYS A 207 9.17 4.60 20.52
N ILE A 208 8.55 4.78 21.68
CA ILE A 208 7.37 5.63 21.84
C ILE A 208 7.81 6.85 22.64
N TYR A 209 7.73 8.02 22.02
CA TYR A 209 7.99 9.29 22.68
C TYR A 209 6.67 9.99 23.01
N LYS A 210 6.48 10.35 24.27
CA LYS A 210 5.28 11.06 24.71
C LYS A 210 5.49 12.57 24.57
N LYS A 211 4.99 13.17 23.50
CA LYS A 211 5.13 14.62 23.25
C LYS A 211 4.33 15.42 24.28
N ASN A 212 3.11 14.99 24.56
CA ASN A 212 2.25 15.50 25.62
C ASN A 212 1.21 14.43 26.03
N TYR A 213 0.25 14.80 26.89
CA TYR A 213 -0.79 13.89 27.40
C TYR A 213 -1.69 13.24 26.33
N LYS A 214 -1.78 13.80 25.11
CA LYS A 214 -2.60 13.29 23.99
C LYS A 214 -1.76 12.83 22.79
N ASP A 215 -0.58 13.38 22.59
CA ASP A 215 0.19 13.16 21.37
C ASP A 215 1.37 12.23 21.65
N LEU A 216 1.38 11.09 20.94
CA LEU A 216 2.45 10.11 20.97
C LEU A 216 3.16 10.09 19.61
N ILE A 217 4.49 10.08 19.64
CA ILE A 217 5.32 9.84 18.47
C ILE A 217 5.80 8.39 18.52
N TYR A 218 5.37 7.61 17.55
CA TYR A 218 5.69 6.20 17.37
C TYR A 218 6.85 6.06 16.38
N ILE A 219 8.05 5.90 16.91
CA ILE A 219 9.30 5.91 16.15
C ILE A 219 9.70 4.47 15.82
N LEU A 220 9.74 4.19 14.53
CA LEU A 220 10.16 2.93 13.93
C LEU A 220 11.60 3.07 13.44
N LEU A 221 12.53 2.34 14.06
CA LEU A 221 13.87 2.20 13.54
C LEU A 221 13.92 0.99 12.60
N GLU A 222 13.96 1.25 11.30
CA GLU A 222 14.42 0.25 10.35
C GLU A 222 15.93 0.26 10.35
N GLU A 223 16.52 -0.79 10.91
CA GLU A 223 17.97 -0.97 10.79
C GLU A 223 18.33 -1.01 9.29
N PRO A 224 19.32 -0.21 8.85
CA PRO A 224 19.87 -0.38 7.50
C PRO A 224 20.39 -1.81 7.47
N THR A 225 19.78 -2.65 6.62
CA THR A 225 19.92 -4.10 6.63
C THR A 225 21.38 -4.50 6.78
N SER A 226 21.84 -4.67 8.02
CA SER A 226 23.13 -5.25 8.28
C SER A 226 23.01 -6.67 7.72
N LYS A 227 24.04 -7.13 7.00
CA LYS A 227 23.97 -8.38 6.22
C LYS A 227 23.65 -9.64 7.07
N SER A 228 23.53 -9.52 8.39
CA SER A 228 23.41 -10.63 9.33
C SER A 228 22.03 -10.81 9.97
N SER A 229 21.06 -9.89 9.86
CA SER A 229 19.76 -10.12 10.49
C SER A 229 18.96 -11.17 9.71
N SER A 230 18.67 -12.30 10.38
CA SER A 230 17.89 -13.39 9.78
C SER A 230 16.51 -12.87 9.34
N ALA A 231 15.96 -13.42 8.25
CA ALA A 231 14.62 -13.08 7.78
C ALA A 231 13.56 -13.26 8.89
N PHE A 232 13.76 -14.25 9.77
CA PHE A 232 12.92 -14.50 10.93
C PHE A 232 12.92 -13.34 11.92
N GLN A 233 14.09 -12.76 12.21
CA GLN A 233 14.18 -11.61 13.12
C GLN A 233 13.43 -10.42 12.56
N LYS A 234 13.56 -10.14 11.25
CA LYS A 234 12.83 -9.04 10.58
C LYS A 234 11.32 -9.21 10.69
N ILE A 235 10.82 -10.42 10.44
CA ILE A 235 9.39 -10.73 10.58
C ILE A 235 8.93 -10.52 12.02
N LYS A 236 9.72 -10.99 12.98
CA LYS A 236 9.42 -10.83 14.42
C LYS A 236 9.36 -9.37 14.84
N SER A 237 10.31 -8.55 14.39
CA SER A 237 10.33 -7.10 14.62
C SER A 237 9.09 -6.45 14.06
N ASN A 238 8.75 -6.72 12.81
CA ASN A 238 7.56 -6.17 12.16
C ASN A 238 6.27 -6.56 12.90
N LEU A 239 6.16 -7.80 13.36
CA LEU A 239 5.02 -8.24 14.17
C LEU A 239 4.95 -7.51 15.52
N LEU A 240 6.10 -7.27 16.17
CA LEU A 240 6.13 -6.51 17.43
C LEU A 240 5.64 -5.08 17.19
N PHE A 241 6.07 -4.46 16.10
CA PHE A 241 5.71 -3.10 15.72
C PHE A 241 4.20 -2.99 15.56
N GLN A 242 3.62 -3.87 14.74
CA GLN A 242 2.18 -3.91 14.50
C GLN A 242 1.39 -4.24 15.76
N PHE A 243 1.89 -5.16 16.60
CA PHE A 243 1.26 -5.53 17.86
C PHE A 243 1.15 -4.34 18.81
N ILE A 244 2.25 -3.63 19.08
CA ILE A 244 2.22 -2.45 19.95
C ILE A 244 1.29 -1.38 19.38
N TYR A 245 1.35 -1.11 18.07
CA TYR A 245 0.54 -0.09 17.42
C TYR A 245 -0.98 -0.32 17.57
N ILE A 246 -1.43 -1.58 17.57
CA ILE A 246 -2.83 -1.92 17.82
C ILE A 246 -3.27 -1.43 19.20
N PHE A 247 -2.52 -1.72 20.26
CA PHE A 247 -2.91 -1.31 21.61
C PHE A 247 -3.00 0.21 21.76
N LEU A 248 -2.09 0.94 21.09
CA LEU A 248 -2.12 2.40 21.11
C LEU A 248 -3.40 2.93 20.45
N THR A 249 -3.76 2.38 19.29
CA THR A 249 -4.90 2.84 18.51
C THR A 249 -6.25 2.41 19.07
N GLU A 250 -6.34 1.26 19.73
CA GLU A 250 -7.58 0.74 20.33
C GLU A 250 -8.15 1.71 21.38
N SER A 251 -7.28 2.39 22.12
CA SER A 251 -7.70 3.32 23.18
C SER A 251 -8.44 4.55 22.65
N ASN A 252 -8.20 4.96 21.39
CA ASN A 252 -8.56 6.28 20.84
C ASN A 252 -8.18 7.47 21.75
N LYS A 253 -7.33 7.25 22.77
CA LYS A 253 -6.94 8.29 23.74
C LYS A 253 -5.84 9.19 23.17
N TYR A 254 -5.04 8.65 22.25
CA TYR A 254 -3.84 9.31 21.76
C TYR A 254 -3.91 9.59 20.27
N ASN A 255 -3.41 10.76 19.87
CA ASN A 255 -3.02 11.04 18.50
C ASN A 255 -1.62 10.45 18.29
N ILE A 256 -1.51 9.52 17.36
CA ILE A 256 -0.26 8.79 17.12
C ILE A 256 0.32 9.25 15.78
N GLU A 257 1.47 9.91 15.84
CA GLU A 257 2.32 10.25 14.71
C GLU A 257 3.33 9.12 14.50
N VAL A 258 3.47 8.60 13.28
CA VAL A 258 4.40 7.49 13.00
C VAL A 258 5.60 8.03 12.25
N ILE A 259 6.78 7.85 12.83
CA ILE A 259 8.05 8.30 12.25
C ILE A 259 8.90 7.10 11.90
N LYS A 260 9.29 6.97 10.64
CA LYS A 260 10.12 5.87 10.15
C LYS A 260 11.54 6.37 9.89
N LEU A 261 12.50 5.82 10.63
CA LEU A 261 13.93 6.13 10.51
C LEU A 261 14.60 4.95 9.80
N THR A 262 15.14 5.19 8.61
CA THR A 262 15.82 4.22 7.74
C THR A 262 17.33 4.46 7.64
N SER A 263 17.85 5.51 8.26
CA SER A 263 19.27 5.89 8.19
C SER A 263 19.78 6.50 9.49
N GLN A 264 21.08 6.35 9.74
CA GLN A 264 21.75 6.96 10.89
C GLN A 264 21.66 8.50 10.87
N LEU A 265 21.60 9.11 9.69
CA LEU A 265 21.42 10.56 9.55
C LEU A 265 20.07 11.01 10.12
N GLN A 266 18.98 10.30 9.81
CA GLN A 266 17.67 10.60 10.38
C GLN A 266 17.64 10.37 11.89
N VAL A 267 18.35 9.35 12.41
CA VAL A 267 18.51 9.14 13.85
C VAL A 267 19.23 10.33 14.51
N ASN A 268 20.25 10.88 13.86
CA ASN A 268 20.97 12.05 14.37
C ASN A 268 20.06 13.30 14.38
N SER A 269 19.17 13.44 13.40
CA SER A 269 18.17 14.52 13.31
C SER A 269 16.93 14.31 14.18
N LEU A 270 16.80 13.19 14.90
CA LEU A 270 15.58 12.84 15.65
C LEU A 270 15.14 13.93 16.65
N GLU A 271 16.10 14.60 17.26
CA GLU A 271 15.82 15.65 18.24
C GLU A 271 15.23 16.90 17.61
N GLU A 272 15.67 17.27 16.40
CA GLU A 272 15.09 18.35 15.61
C GLU A 272 13.67 18.00 15.17
N ILE A 273 13.49 16.75 14.72
CA ILE A 273 12.19 16.21 14.29
C ILE A 273 11.19 16.24 15.44
N VAL A 274 11.55 15.69 16.60
CA VAL A 274 10.68 15.60 17.78
C VAL A 274 10.39 16.97 18.37
N SER A 275 11.38 17.88 18.34
CA SER A 275 11.24 19.26 18.84
C SER A 275 10.44 20.15 17.89
N SER A 276 10.25 19.74 16.63
CA SER A 276 9.45 20.50 15.69
C SER A 276 7.99 20.53 16.15
N ASN A 277 7.42 21.73 16.20
CA ASN A 277 6.00 21.93 16.54
C ASN A 277 5.07 21.55 15.37
N SER A 278 5.63 21.26 14.18
CA SER A 278 4.87 20.75 13.06
C SER A 278 4.43 19.32 13.33
N PHE A 279 3.13 19.11 13.45
CA PHE A 279 2.53 17.78 13.38
C PHE A 279 2.74 17.27 11.95
N HIS A 280 3.54 16.22 11.75
CA HIS A 280 3.63 15.62 10.42
C HIS A 280 2.47 14.65 10.26
N ASP A 281 1.37 15.13 9.69
CA ASP A 281 0.22 14.28 9.40
C ASP A 281 0.57 13.35 8.24
N GLY A 282 1.10 12.17 8.58
CA GLY A 282 1.28 11.07 7.65
C GLY A 282 2.54 10.23 7.84
N TYR A 283 2.52 9.11 7.14
CA TYR A 283 3.55 8.08 7.09
C TYR A 283 4.71 8.58 6.22
N HIS A 284 5.58 9.43 6.76
CA HIS A 284 6.61 10.10 5.96
C HIS A 284 8.01 9.63 6.36
N SER A 285 8.75 9.09 5.39
CA SER A 285 10.21 8.97 5.50
C SER A 285 10.81 10.37 5.54
N ILE A 286 11.48 10.72 6.63
CA ILE A 286 12.01 12.08 6.82
C ILE A 286 13.20 12.29 5.88
N GLN A 287 13.13 13.31 5.03
CA GLN A 287 14.27 13.68 4.19
C GLN A 287 15.40 14.26 5.04
N SER A 288 16.65 13.98 4.66
CA SER A 288 17.85 14.54 5.27
C SER A 288 17.79 16.08 5.27
N PRO A 289 18.14 16.79 6.36
CA PRO A 289 18.15 18.24 6.40
C PRO A 289 19.36 18.76 5.60
N GLY A 290 19.13 19.15 4.35
CA GLY A 290 20.17 19.65 3.44
C GLY A 290 19.78 20.89 2.63
N GLY A 291 18.70 21.58 2.99
CA GLY A 291 18.22 22.78 2.31
C GLY A 291 18.10 23.97 3.26
N PHE A 292 19.23 24.55 3.68
CA PHE A 292 19.21 25.83 4.40
C PHE A 292 18.86 26.96 3.43
N SER A 293 17.70 27.59 3.64
CA SER A 293 17.36 28.88 3.04
C SER A 293 18.17 29.98 3.71
N LEU A 294 19.25 30.44 3.05
CA LEU A 294 19.90 31.70 3.41
C LEU A 294 19.03 32.85 2.91
N SER A 295 18.13 33.35 3.76
CA SER A 295 17.51 34.66 3.55
C SER A 295 18.46 35.75 4.02
N ASN A 296 18.80 36.62 3.07
CA ASN A 296 19.61 37.82 3.17
C ASN A 296 19.33 38.68 4.43
N SER A 297 20.41 39.04 5.12
CA SER A 297 20.51 40.26 5.92
C SER A 297 21.88 40.88 5.69
N SER A 298 21.84 42.17 5.37
CA SER A 298 22.86 42.95 4.69
C SER A 298 23.88 43.64 5.62
N ARG A 299 25.09 43.86 5.06
CA ARG A 299 26.13 44.86 5.42
C ARG A 299 27.00 44.60 6.66
N LYS A 300 28.31 44.41 6.43
CA LYS A 300 29.32 45.49 6.52
C LYS A 300 30.68 45.04 5.97
N MET A 301 31.37 46.02 5.37
CA MET A 301 32.70 45.95 4.77
C MET A 301 33.79 45.51 5.77
N PHE A 302 34.84 44.83 5.30
CA PHE A 302 36.25 45.23 5.49
C PHE A 302 37.17 44.54 4.46
N ARG A 303 38.22 45.27 4.09
CA ARG A 303 39.24 45.01 3.06
C ARG A 303 40.35 44.05 3.53
N GLY A 304 41.03 43.46 2.54
CA GLY A 304 42.44 43.00 2.59
C GLY A 304 42.62 41.60 3.16
N SER A 305 43.50 40.73 2.70
CA SER A 305 44.66 40.86 1.81
C SER A 305 45.09 39.46 1.36
N SER A 306 45.50 39.36 0.09
CA SER A 306 46.50 38.45 -0.50
C SER A 306 47.28 37.50 0.43
N PHE A 307 47.37 36.21 0.07
CA PHE A 307 48.63 35.43 0.13
C PHE A 307 48.65 34.25 -0.87
N SER A 308 49.54 34.40 -1.86
CA SER A 308 50.44 33.43 -2.50
C SER A 308 50.18 31.92 -2.49
N VAL A 309 50.19 31.38 -3.72
CA VAL A 309 50.62 30.03 -4.12
C VAL A 309 52.13 29.83 -3.83
N PRO A 310 52.59 28.60 -3.57
CA PRO A 310 53.61 28.06 -4.48
C PRO A 310 53.39 26.59 -4.88
N MET A 311 53.85 26.31 -6.10
CA MET A 311 54.10 24.99 -6.70
C MET A 311 55.08 24.14 -5.89
N ILE A 312 55.03 22.81 -6.07
CA ILE A 312 56.15 21.91 -6.48
C ILE A 312 55.68 20.45 -6.31
N SER A 313 55.64 19.71 -7.43
CA SER A 313 55.69 18.24 -7.54
C SER A 313 57.16 17.76 -7.47
N PRO A 314 57.51 16.50 -7.11
CA PRO A 314 57.43 15.41 -8.10
C PRO A 314 57.33 13.96 -7.57
N SER A 315 56.93 13.07 -8.49
CA SER A 315 57.34 11.67 -8.71
C SER A 315 57.69 10.76 -7.52
N LEU A 316 57.06 9.56 -7.48
CA LEU A 316 57.79 8.31 -7.31
C LEU A 316 57.03 7.12 -7.90
N SER A 317 57.80 6.26 -8.55
CA SER A 317 57.42 5.16 -9.40
C SER A 317 57.61 3.80 -8.72
N LEU A 318 56.85 2.82 -9.21
CA LEU A 318 57.25 1.44 -9.54
C LEU A 318 57.46 0.37 -8.44
N LYS A 319 56.93 -0.81 -8.81
CA LYS A 319 57.19 -2.21 -8.39
C LYS A 319 56.36 -2.75 -7.21
N SER A 320 55.88 -4.00 -7.16
CA SER A 320 55.61 -5.10 -8.12
C SER A 320 55.34 -6.33 -7.25
N SER A 321 54.25 -7.07 -7.47
CA SER A 321 54.13 -8.53 -7.26
C SER A 321 52.68 -8.95 -7.55
N THR A 322 52.38 -9.51 -8.72
CA THR A 322 52.44 -10.94 -9.11
C THR A 322 51.33 -11.80 -8.51
N GLU A 323 50.57 -12.42 -9.44
CA GLU A 323 49.90 -13.73 -9.35
C GLU A 323 48.65 -13.79 -8.46
N SER A 324 47.43 -13.94 -8.98
CA SER A 324 46.99 -15.08 -9.77
C SER A 324 45.57 -14.84 -10.35
N SER A 325 45.43 -15.06 -11.66
CA SER A 325 44.20 -15.57 -12.32
C SER A 325 44.43 -17.08 -12.59
N PRO A 326 43.50 -17.93 -13.07
CA PRO A 326 42.19 -17.68 -13.70
C PRO A 326 41.05 -18.64 -13.22
N SER A 327 39.78 -18.55 -13.62
CA SER A 327 39.29 -19.03 -14.92
C SER A 327 37.75 -18.96 -15.01
N PHE A 328 37.30 -18.62 -16.22
CA PHE A 328 35.93 -18.69 -16.71
C PHE A 328 35.53 -20.15 -17.00
N TYR A 329 34.26 -20.49 -16.76
CA TYR A 329 33.58 -21.54 -17.53
C TYR A 329 32.15 -21.12 -17.90
N ILE A 330 31.95 -20.99 -19.21
CA ILE A 330 30.67 -21.00 -19.91
C ILE A 330 30.39 -22.45 -20.34
N LYS A 331 29.18 -22.98 -20.11
CA LYS A 331 28.58 -24.09 -20.88
C LYS A 331 27.04 -24.00 -20.75
N LYS A 332 26.33 -23.50 -21.76
CA LYS A 332 25.75 -24.15 -22.97
C LYS A 332 24.54 -25.07 -22.70
N ARG A 333 23.41 -24.68 -23.33
CA ARG A 333 22.15 -25.40 -23.51
C ARG A 333 22.35 -26.70 -24.30
N VAL A 334 21.49 -27.69 -24.06
CA VAL A 334 21.20 -28.79 -25.00
C VAL A 334 19.69 -29.04 -25.04
N SER A 335 19.16 -29.16 -26.25
CA SER A 335 17.78 -29.49 -26.65
C SER A 335 17.61 -31.01 -26.89
N PRO A 336 16.37 -31.52 -27.07
CA PRO A 336 16.03 -32.94 -26.95
C PRO A 336 16.05 -33.71 -28.29
N ASN A 337 15.88 -35.04 -28.18
CA ASN A 337 15.63 -36.08 -29.20
C ASN A 337 16.83 -36.95 -29.60
N SER A 338 16.76 -38.23 -29.22
CA SER A 338 16.87 -39.36 -30.16
C SER A 338 16.65 -40.71 -29.45
N TYR A 339 15.69 -41.46 -29.98
CA TYR A 339 15.42 -42.88 -29.71
C TYR A 339 16.62 -43.78 -30.05
N SER A 340 16.85 -44.83 -29.25
CA SER A 340 16.81 -46.25 -29.67
C SER A 340 17.59 -47.20 -28.73
N PRO A 341 17.25 -48.51 -28.72
CA PRO A 341 17.49 -49.44 -27.61
C PRO A 341 18.64 -50.43 -27.91
N LEU A 342 19.09 -51.17 -26.89
CA LEU A 342 19.70 -52.54 -26.95
C LEU A 342 20.11 -52.92 -25.50
N VAL A 343 19.42 -53.86 -24.85
CA VAL A 343 19.68 -55.33 -24.81
C VAL A 343 20.79 -55.74 -23.81
N SER A 344 20.29 -56.40 -22.76
CA SER A 344 20.85 -57.49 -21.93
C SER A 344 22.27 -57.42 -21.35
N LYS A 345 22.37 -57.63 -20.03
CA LYS A 345 22.94 -58.88 -19.50
C LYS A 345 22.64 -59.10 -18.01
N ASN A 346 22.29 -60.36 -17.76
CA ASN A 346 22.04 -61.08 -16.52
C ASN A 346 22.90 -60.73 -15.30
N GLY A 347 22.28 -60.87 -14.13
CA GLY A 347 22.93 -61.07 -12.85
C GLY A 347 21.93 -61.54 -11.79
N ASN A 348 21.77 -62.86 -11.68
CA ASN A 348 21.00 -63.58 -10.66
C ASN A 348 21.27 -63.12 -9.23
N THR A 349 20.23 -63.03 -8.40
CA THR A 349 20.15 -63.79 -7.15
C THR A 349 18.70 -63.96 -6.65
N ASN A 350 18.35 -65.22 -6.49
CA ASN A 350 17.16 -65.73 -5.80
C ASN A 350 17.15 -65.34 -4.32
N ASN A 351 15.97 -65.04 -3.76
CA ASN A 351 15.18 -66.00 -2.97
C ASN A 351 14.02 -65.31 -2.21
N ASN A 352 12.81 -65.82 -2.43
CA ASN A 352 11.83 -66.34 -1.44
C ASN A 352 11.54 -65.49 -0.18
N ASN A 353 10.31 -65.27 0.29
CA ASN A 353 9.04 -65.99 0.16
C ASN A 353 7.94 -65.06 0.76
N ASN A 354 6.82 -64.84 0.07
CA ASN A 354 5.50 -65.47 0.27
C ASN A 354 4.72 -65.11 1.55
N LYS A 355 3.58 -64.41 1.38
CA LYS A 355 2.18 -64.86 1.62
C LYS A 355 1.25 -63.63 1.66
N ASN A 356 0.37 -63.40 0.68
CA ASN A 356 -0.94 -64.02 0.40
C ASN A 356 -2.05 -63.72 1.42
N SER A 357 -3.02 -62.87 1.02
CA SER A 357 -4.46 -63.17 0.87
C SER A 357 -5.12 -61.91 0.25
N SER A 358 -5.83 -61.87 -0.88
CA SER A 358 -6.91 -62.66 -1.49
C SER A 358 -8.24 -62.66 -0.72
N ASN A 359 -9.19 -61.82 -1.15
CA ASN A 359 -10.52 -62.20 -1.67
C ASN A 359 -11.46 -60.98 -1.67
N ASN A 360 -11.95 -60.53 -2.83
CA ASN A 360 -13.16 -60.98 -3.56
C ASN A 360 -14.48 -60.58 -2.88
N SER A 361 -15.28 -59.72 -3.52
CA SER A 361 -16.69 -60.00 -3.84
C SER A 361 -17.36 -58.87 -4.63
N ASN A 362 -18.14 -59.30 -5.62
CA ASN A 362 -19.05 -58.57 -6.50
C ASN A 362 -20.37 -58.20 -5.81
N ASN A 363 -21.14 -57.34 -6.51
CA ASN A 363 -22.61 -57.21 -6.61
C ASN A 363 -23.09 -55.77 -6.35
N SER A 364 -23.57 -55.01 -7.36
CA SER A 364 -24.82 -55.09 -8.15
C SER A 364 -25.99 -54.32 -7.52
N PHE A 365 -26.47 -53.31 -8.26
CA PHE A 365 -27.82 -52.71 -8.36
C PHE A 365 -28.85 -52.88 -7.23
N ASN A 366 -29.46 -51.76 -6.82
CA ASN A 366 -30.92 -51.56 -6.95
C ASN A 366 -31.33 -50.08 -6.82
N GLU A 367 -32.27 -49.72 -7.71
CA GLU A 367 -33.14 -48.54 -7.67
C GLU A 367 -34.28 -48.72 -6.65
N GLU A 368 -34.77 -47.62 -6.06
CA GLU A 368 -36.14 -47.38 -5.55
C GLU A 368 -36.13 -45.94 -4.97
N VAL A 369 -36.71 -44.91 -5.60
CA VAL A 369 -38.13 -44.53 -5.68
C VAL A 369 -38.87 -44.59 -4.34
N SER A 370 -39.05 -43.44 -3.69
CA SER A 370 -40.28 -43.09 -2.98
C SER A 370 -40.43 -41.58 -2.73
N THR A 371 -41.70 -41.20 -2.75
CA THR A 371 -42.35 -39.90 -3.01
C THR A 371 -42.60 -39.05 -1.75
N PRO A 372 -43.19 -37.83 -1.85
CA PRO A 372 -42.93 -36.70 -0.96
C PRO A 372 -43.93 -36.57 0.20
N SER A 373 -43.48 -35.97 1.29
CA SER A 373 -44.33 -35.53 2.41
C SER A 373 -44.88 -34.12 2.19
N THR A 374 -46.13 -34.11 1.76
CA THR A 374 -47.26 -33.30 2.26
C THR A 374 -46.97 -31.91 2.84
N ILE A 375 -47.33 -30.89 2.05
CA ILE A 375 -47.59 -29.51 2.46
C ILE A 375 -48.98 -29.47 3.11
N SER A 376 -49.07 -29.05 4.38
CA SER A 376 -50.33 -28.67 5.03
C SER A 376 -50.51 -27.15 4.96
N ASN A 377 -51.72 -26.78 4.54
CA ASN A 377 -52.20 -25.43 4.31
C ASN A 377 -53.10 -24.99 5.49
N ILE A 378 -53.02 -23.70 5.83
CA ILE A 378 -54.11 -22.78 6.24
C ILE A 378 -54.79 -22.99 7.62
N ASN A 379 -54.59 -21.99 8.49
CA ASN A 379 -55.60 -21.24 9.28
C ASN A 379 -54.82 -20.16 10.06
N SER A 380 -54.89 -18.88 9.69
CA SER A 380 -55.94 -17.87 9.92
C SER A 380 -55.86 -17.20 11.31
N ASP A 381 -55.87 -15.86 11.23
CA ASP A 381 -56.35 -14.88 12.21
C ASP A 381 -55.37 -14.20 13.19
N ASN A 382 -55.61 -12.88 13.29
CA ASN A 382 -55.12 -11.87 14.23
C ASN A 382 -53.96 -10.95 13.79
N ILE A 383 -54.31 -9.91 13.02
CA ILE A 383 -53.60 -8.63 13.04
C ILE A 383 -54.59 -7.54 13.45
N GLU A 384 -54.49 -7.12 14.71
CA GLU A 384 -55.12 -5.89 15.20
C GLU A 384 -54.35 -4.67 14.69
N SER A 385 -55.10 -3.79 14.03
CA SER A 385 -54.69 -2.46 13.61
C SER A 385 -54.67 -1.48 14.79
N ILE A 386 -53.51 -0.90 15.10
CA ILE A 386 -53.42 0.32 15.91
C ILE A 386 -52.84 1.43 15.04
N SER A 387 -53.73 2.31 14.60
CA SER A 387 -53.41 3.58 13.95
C SER A 387 -53.09 4.64 15.00
N SER A 388 -51.89 5.23 14.95
CA SER A 388 -51.60 6.49 15.65
C SER A 388 -51.03 7.51 14.66
N ASN A 389 -51.90 8.44 14.27
CA ASN A 389 -51.54 9.67 13.57
C ASN A 389 -50.88 10.64 14.56
N GLN A 390 -49.64 11.06 14.28
CA GLN A 390 -49.08 12.29 14.84
C GLN A 390 -48.35 13.11 13.75
N PRO A 391 -48.57 14.42 13.67
CA PRO A 391 -47.96 15.29 12.67
C PRO A 391 -46.56 15.74 13.09
N SER A 392 -45.61 15.71 12.15
CA SER A 392 -44.24 16.23 12.34
C SER A 392 -44.16 17.74 12.09
N PRO A 393 -43.26 18.48 12.77
CA PRO A 393 -43.11 19.93 12.62
C PRO A 393 -42.30 20.32 11.37
N PRO A 394 -42.41 21.58 10.91
CA PRO A 394 -41.83 22.02 9.64
C PRO A 394 -40.30 22.21 9.75
N ILE A 395 -39.57 21.61 8.80
CA ILE A 395 -38.12 21.74 8.66
C ILE A 395 -37.82 22.99 7.83
N SER A 396 -37.03 23.89 8.40
CA SER A 396 -36.52 25.11 7.78
C SER A 396 -35.43 24.81 6.74
N LEU A 397 -35.60 25.42 5.55
CA LEU A 397 -34.64 25.43 4.45
C LEU A 397 -33.37 26.22 4.85
N THR A 398 -32.24 25.52 4.95
CA THR A 398 -30.91 26.15 5.02
C THR A 398 -30.12 25.78 3.77
N SER A 399 -29.60 26.81 3.11
CA SER A 399 -28.86 26.76 1.84
C SER A 399 -27.61 25.89 1.92
N SER A 400 -27.57 24.81 1.14
CA SER A 400 -26.37 23.99 0.97
C SER A 400 -25.37 24.67 0.03
N ARG A 401 -24.25 25.15 0.59
CA ARG A 401 -23.04 25.49 -0.17
C ARG A 401 -22.48 24.23 -0.82
N SER A 402 -22.34 24.24 -2.15
CA SER A 402 -21.63 23.22 -2.92
C SER A 402 -20.12 23.34 -2.71
N SER A 403 -19.54 22.46 -1.90
CA SER A 403 -18.09 22.28 -1.81
C SER A 403 -17.64 21.15 -2.75
N ASN A 404 -17.02 21.53 -3.86
CA ASN A 404 -16.33 20.61 -4.75
C ASN A 404 -15.06 20.09 -4.06
N TYR A 405 -15.11 18.90 -3.46
CA TYR A 405 -13.93 18.21 -2.96
C TYR A 405 -13.36 17.31 -4.07
N MET A 406 -12.23 17.71 -4.65
CA MET A 406 -11.38 16.81 -5.44
C MET A 406 -10.69 15.82 -4.50
N PHE A 407 -10.89 14.52 -4.76
CA PHE A 407 -10.12 13.44 -4.14
C PHE A 407 -8.77 13.33 -4.85
N SER A 408 -7.69 13.75 -4.19
CA SER A 408 -6.32 13.35 -4.57
C SER A 408 -5.97 12.04 -3.86
N LEU A 409 -5.62 11.00 -4.62
CA LEU A 409 -5.12 9.73 -4.07
C LEU A 409 -3.73 9.95 -3.44
N PRO A 410 -3.44 9.41 -2.24
CA PRO A 410 -2.12 9.52 -1.63
C PRO A 410 -1.17 8.50 -2.28
N LEU A 411 -0.41 8.94 -3.28
CA LEU A 411 0.81 8.25 -3.68
C LEU A 411 1.90 8.59 -2.65
N SER A 412 2.63 7.59 -2.18
CA SER A 412 3.77 7.78 -1.25
C SER A 412 4.75 8.81 -1.82
N PRO A 413 5.28 9.75 -1.02
CA PRO A 413 6.14 10.81 -1.52
C PRO A 413 7.51 10.22 -1.86
N THR A 414 7.67 9.76 -3.10
CA THR A 414 8.99 9.71 -3.71
C THR A 414 9.41 11.15 -3.92
N SER A 415 10.21 11.67 -2.99
CA SER A 415 10.75 13.02 -3.07
C SER A 415 11.53 13.16 -4.36
N ASN A 416 11.05 14.01 -5.27
CA ASN A 416 11.77 14.26 -6.50
C ASN A 416 13.13 14.86 -6.15
N THR A 417 14.21 14.24 -6.60
CA THR A 417 15.53 14.88 -6.55
C THR A 417 15.53 16.00 -7.59
N ILE A 418 15.67 17.25 -7.13
CA ILE A 418 15.70 18.45 -7.97
C ILE A 418 17.14 18.97 -7.99
N GLU A 419 17.77 18.99 -9.17
CA GLU A 419 19.09 19.61 -9.39
C GLU A 419 18.94 20.74 -10.43
N HIS A 420 19.40 21.95 -10.13
CA HIS A 420 19.40 23.07 -11.09
C HIS A 420 20.77 23.16 -11.78
N VAL A 421 20.75 23.24 -13.11
CA VAL A 421 21.93 23.35 -13.98
C VAL A 421 21.64 24.38 -15.06
N ILE A 422 22.62 25.23 -15.39
CA ILE A 422 22.52 26.13 -16.54
C ILE A 422 23.27 25.47 -17.70
N ASP A 423 22.66 25.38 -18.87
CA ASP A 423 23.36 24.84 -20.05
C ASP A 423 24.28 25.88 -20.72
N ASN A 424 25.04 25.42 -21.71
CA ASN A 424 25.96 26.28 -22.47
C ASN A 424 25.25 27.39 -23.26
N GLN A 425 23.91 27.32 -23.40
CA GLN A 425 23.08 28.31 -24.10
C GLN A 425 22.41 29.29 -23.11
N GLY A 426 22.65 29.14 -21.81
CA GLY A 426 22.05 29.98 -20.77
C GLY A 426 20.63 29.58 -20.38
N ASN A 427 20.13 28.42 -20.82
CA ASN A 427 18.82 27.92 -20.42
C ASN A 427 18.88 27.35 -19.00
N GLU A 428 17.87 27.67 -18.19
CA GLU A 428 17.67 27.03 -16.89
C GLU A 428 17.16 25.59 -17.12
N ILE A 429 17.99 24.62 -16.73
CA ILE A 429 17.69 23.20 -16.80
C ILE A 429 17.52 22.66 -15.40
N THR A 430 16.39 22.05 -15.13
CA THR A 430 16.13 21.40 -13.87
C THR A 430 16.04 19.91 -14.09
N LYS A 431 16.84 19.13 -13.37
CA LYS A 431 16.77 17.68 -13.39
C LYS A 431 15.83 17.21 -12.29
N ILE A 432 14.79 16.48 -12.67
CA ILE A 432 13.74 15.94 -11.80
C ILE A 432 13.69 14.43 -12.06
N ASN A 433 13.90 13.61 -11.04
CA ASN A 433 13.90 12.14 -11.17
C ASN A 433 14.84 11.63 -12.27
N GLN A 434 16.06 12.19 -12.33
CA GLN A 434 17.09 11.87 -13.35
C GLN A 434 16.81 12.35 -14.78
N VAL A 435 15.66 12.98 -15.04
CA VAL A 435 15.30 13.55 -16.34
C VAL A 435 15.46 15.07 -16.30
N SER A 436 16.07 15.65 -17.34
CA SER A 436 16.31 17.09 -17.41
C SER A 436 15.20 17.81 -18.18
N TYR A 437 14.68 18.90 -17.59
CA TYR A 437 13.58 19.70 -18.11
C TYR A 437 14.04 21.15 -18.36
N ILE A 438 13.61 21.73 -19.49
CA ILE A 438 13.79 23.16 -19.80
C ILE A 438 12.60 23.91 -19.19
N ARG A 439 12.87 24.88 -18.31
CA ARG A 439 11.85 25.73 -17.66
C ARG A 439 10.65 24.91 -17.11
N PRO A 440 10.87 23.97 -16.17
CA PRO A 440 9.79 23.12 -15.64
C PRO A 440 8.62 23.89 -15.01
N GLN A 441 8.83 25.15 -14.64
CA GLN A 441 7.80 26.04 -14.09
C GLN A 441 6.59 26.13 -15.03
N LEU A 442 6.82 26.22 -16.35
CA LEU A 442 5.74 26.27 -17.34
C LEU A 442 4.93 24.97 -17.39
N ILE A 443 5.60 23.82 -17.20
CA ILE A 443 4.93 22.51 -17.12
C ILE A 443 4.07 22.45 -15.85
N PHE A 444 4.58 22.97 -14.73
CA PHE A 444 3.83 23.00 -13.46
C PHE A 444 2.63 23.93 -13.51
N GLU A 445 2.77 25.12 -14.10
CA GLU A 445 1.64 26.02 -14.36
C GLU A 445 0.57 25.35 -15.23
N ALA A 446 0.98 24.62 -16.27
CA ALA A 446 0.06 23.84 -17.09
C ALA A 446 -0.65 22.74 -16.28
N PHE A 447 0.04 22.03 -15.38
CA PHE A 447 -0.62 21.07 -14.48
C PHE A 447 -1.64 21.72 -13.55
N GLU A 448 -1.34 22.90 -12.99
CA GLU A 448 -2.30 23.65 -12.17
C GLU A 448 -3.54 24.06 -12.98
N GLU A 449 -3.35 24.56 -14.20
CA GLU A 449 -4.47 24.86 -15.10
C GLU A 449 -5.29 23.60 -15.46
N PHE A 450 -4.63 22.46 -15.68
CA PHE A 450 -5.29 21.18 -15.96
C PHE A 450 -6.11 20.70 -14.77
N ASN A 451 -5.55 20.76 -13.55
CA ASN A 451 -6.25 20.39 -12.32
C ASN A 451 -7.43 21.32 -12.02
N GLN A 452 -7.31 22.61 -12.37
CA GLN A 452 -8.40 23.59 -12.32
C GLN A 452 -9.42 23.44 -13.45
N ARG A 453 -9.21 22.52 -14.40
CA ARG A 453 -10.02 22.32 -15.61
C ARG A 453 -10.12 23.56 -16.50
N LYS A 454 -9.09 24.41 -16.49
CA LYS A 454 -8.94 25.54 -17.43
C LYS A 454 -8.45 25.06 -18.79
N ILE A 455 -7.58 24.06 -18.78
CA ILE A 455 -7.16 23.30 -19.96
C ILE A 455 -7.60 21.86 -19.78
N ASN A 456 -7.74 21.14 -20.89
CA ASN A 456 -8.13 19.73 -20.90
C ASN A 456 -7.01 18.81 -21.42
N TRP A 457 -5.90 19.36 -21.86
CA TRP A 457 -4.69 18.59 -22.17
C TRP A 457 -3.43 19.44 -22.07
N LEU A 458 -2.29 18.77 -21.86
CA LEU A 458 -0.95 19.34 -22.01
C LEU A 458 0.00 18.28 -22.59
N LEU A 459 1.02 18.75 -23.31
CA LEU A 459 1.97 17.92 -24.05
C LEU A 459 3.40 18.39 -23.78
N VAL A 460 4.27 17.45 -23.44
CA VAL A 460 5.70 17.64 -23.16
C VAL A 460 6.48 16.83 -24.20
N GLY A 461 7.52 17.43 -24.79
CA GLY A 461 8.32 16.79 -25.84
C GLY A 461 9.80 17.10 -25.72
N TYR A 462 10.60 16.42 -26.52
CA TYR A 462 12.05 16.55 -26.50
C TYR A 462 12.54 17.79 -27.27
N GLU A 463 13.51 18.49 -26.69
CA GLU A 463 14.40 19.44 -27.33
C GLU A 463 15.85 18.98 -27.07
N GLY A 464 16.39 18.21 -28.03
CA GLY A 464 17.66 17.53 -27.85
C GLY A 464 17.55 16.43 -26.79
N LYS A 465 18.21 16.59 -25.64
CA LYS A 465 18.17 15.62 -24.52
C LYS A 465 17.25 16.04 -23.36
N TYR A 466 16.58 17.18 -23.51
CA TYR A 466 15.79 17.80 -22.46
C TYR A 466 14.30 17.76 -22.81
N LEU A 467 13.43 17.71 -21.80
CA LEU A 467 11.98 17.81 -21.98
C LEU A 467 11.51 19.25 -21.80
N LYS A 468 10.57 19.71 -22.64
CA LYS A 468 9.91 21.01 -22.51
C LYS A 468 8.41 20.91 -22.74
N LEU A 469 7.66 21.89 -22.24
CA LEU A 469 6.25 22.06 -22.62
C LEU A 469 6.18 22.39 -24.12
N VAL A 470 5.45 21.58 -24.88
CA VAL A 470 5.22 21.77 -26.33
C VAL A 470 3.91 22.49 -26.57
N GLY A 471 2.84 22.08 -25.88
CA GLY A 471 1.51 22.64 -26.07
C GLY A 471 0.58 22.32 -24.90
N LYS A 472 -0.52 23.07 -24.84
CA LYS A 472 -1.66 22.85 -23.94
C LYS A 472 -2.90 23.45 -24.59
N GLY A 473 -4.08 22.93 -24.26
CA GLY A 473 -5.32 23.40 -24.87
C GLY A 473 -6.58 22.91 -24.17
N VAL A 474 -7.73 23.35 -24.68
CA VAL A 474 -9.05 23.17 -24.04
C VAL A 474 -9.92 22.14 -24.75
N ASN A 475 -9.61 21.82 -26.01
CA ASN A 475 -10.44 20.98 -26.88
C ASN A 475 -9.98 19.52 -26.90
N GLY A 476 -9.52 19.04 -25.73
CA GLY A 476 -9.28 17.63 -25.43
C GLY A 476 -8.40 16.88 -26.45
N LEU A 477 -8.83 15.66 -26.77
CA LEU A 477 -8.09 14.72 -27.61
C LEU A 477 -7.96 15.17 -29.09
N PRO A 478 -8.99 15.75 -29.75
CA PRO A 478 -8.86 16.24 -31.13
C PRO A 478 -7.79 17.33 -31.30
N GLU A 479 -7.66 18.24 -30.34
CA GLU A 479 -6.64 19.30 -30.41
C GLU A 479 -5.25 18.76 -30.04
N LEU A 480 -5.15 17.85 -29.07
CA LEU A 480 -3.90 17.19 -28.72
C LEU A 480 -3.32 16.42 -29.92
N THR A 481 -4.15 15.65 -30.63
CA THR A 481 -3.71 14.83 -31.79
C THR A 481 -3.16 15.67 -32.93
N GLN A 482 -3.71 16.87 -33.16
CA GLN A 482 -3.17 17.83 -34.15
C GLN A 482 -1.77 18.36 -33.80
N ASN A 483 -1.38 18.30 -32.52
CA ASN A 483 -0.06 18.72 -32.05
C ASN A 483 0.97 17.57 -32.02
N LEU A 484 0.57 16.36 -32.40
CA LEU A 484 1.48 15.21 -32.48
C LEU A 484 2.18 15.18 -33.83
N ASP A 485 3.52 15.18 -33.78
CA ASP A 485 4.40 14.98 -34.92
C ASP A 485 4.88 13.53 -34.96
N GLU A 486 4.77 12.86 -36.11
CA GLU A 486 5.27 11.50 -36.31
C GLU A 486 6.79 11.41 -36.19
N SER A 487 7.52 12.51 -36.38
CA SER A 487 8.98 12.56 -36.29
C SER A 487 9.51 12.70 -34.86
N LYS A 488 8.63 12.77 -33.85
CA LYS A 488 9.01 13.05 -32.45
C LYS A 488 8.34 12.11 -31.47
N ALA A 489 8.83 12.16 -30.24
CA ALA A 489 8.21 11.50 -29.09
C ALA A 489 7.69 12.53 -28.09
N TYR A 490 6.53 12.24 -27.50
CA TYR A 490 5.88 13.11 -26.53
C TYR A 490 5.35 12.34 -25.32
N PHE A 491 5.21 13.06 -24.21
CA PHE A 491 4.46 12.66 -23.03
C PHE A 491 3.33 13.66 -22.82
N GLY A 492 2.10 13.19 -22.69
CA GLY A 492 0.94 14.05 -22.55
C GLY A 492 -0.01 13.58 -21.46
N VAL A 493 -0.87 14.48 -21.01
CA VAL A 493 -2.07 14.13 -20.25
C VAL A 493 -3.28 14.79 -20.89
N VAL A 494 -4.36 14.05 -21.00
CA VAL A 494 -5.66 14.53 -21.49
C VAL A 494 -6.77 14.15 -20.51
N GLY A 495 -7.69 15.07 -20.26
CA GLY A 495 -8.90 14.82 -19.51
C GLY A 495 -9.99 14.28 -20.41
N ILE A 496 -10.42 13.04 -20.15
CA ILE A 496 -11.49 12.39 -20.89
C ILE A 496 -12.77 12.51 -20.07
N VAL A 497 -13.74 13.24 -20.61
CA VAL A 497 -15.10 13.31 -20.07
C VAL A 497 -15.96 12.33 -20.85
N PHE A 498 -16.64 11.44 -20.15
CA PHE A 498 -17.61 10.54 -20.77
C PHE A 498 -18.87 10.42 -19.92
N SER A 499 -19.99 10.14 -20.58
CA SER A 499 -21.26 9.81 -19.94
C SER A 499 -21.45 8.29 -19.90
N ASP A 500 -22.08 7.76 -18.86
CA ASP A 500 -22.45 6.33 -18.75
C ASP A 500 -23.97 6.21 -18.81
N SER A 501 -24.50 5.70 -19.93
CA SER A 501 -25.95 5.67 -20.16
C SER A 501 -26.69 4.69 -19.24
N ARG A 502 -25.99 3.75 -18.60
CA ARG A 502 -26.60 2.80 -17.64
C ARG A 502 -27.10 3.50 -16.38
N ASN A 503 -26.50 4.64 -16.04
CA ASN A 503 -26.96 5.44 -14.90
C ASN A 503 -28.26 6.20 -15.20
N LEU A 504 -28.71 6.30 -16.47
CA LEU A 504 -30.00 6.94 -16.78
C LEU A 504 -31.20 6.15 -16.24
N ALA A 505 -31.12 4.83 -16.14
CA ALA A 505 -32.24 4.00 -15.66
C ALA A 505 -32.63 4.30 -14.19
N ASN A 506 -31.75 4.94 -13.41
CA ASN A 506 -31.99 5.30 -12.01
C ASN A 506 -32.47 6.75 -11.83
N ASN A 507 -33.18 7.33 -12.81
CA ASN A 507 -33.95 8.59 -12.75
C ASN A 507 -33.23 9.83 -12.19
N ASN A 508 -31.89 9.82 -12.08
CA ASN A 508 -31.17 10.91 -11.43
C ASN A 508 -29.89 11.26 -12.20
N LYS A 509 -30.03 12.26 -13.09
CA LYS A 509 -28.97 13.12 -13.68
C LYS A 509 -27.88 12.39 -14.48
N ASN A 510 -27.59 12.90 -15.69
CA ASN A 510 -26.41 12.49 -16.47
C ASN A 510 -25.14 12.70 -15.63
N THR A 511 -24.56 11.61 -15.12
CA THR A 511 -23.30 11.64 -14.37
C THR A 511 -22.15 11.66 -15.37
N PHE A 512 -21.60 12.84 -15.64
CA PHE A 512 -20.35 12.96 -16.38
C PHE A 512 -19.18 12.53 -15.49
N THR A 513 -18.37 11.59 -15.98
CA THR A 513 -17.16 11.16 -15.29
C THR A 513 -15.96 11.75 -16.01
N HIS A 514 -15.06 12.38 -15.27
CA HIS A 514 -13.80 12.90 -15.78
C HIS A 514 -12.64 12.01 -15.32
N LYS A 515 -11.86 11.47 -16.26
CA LYS A 515 -10.67 10.68 -15.98
C LYS A 515 -9.46 11.24 -16.73
N GLY A 516 -8.32 11.36 -16.05
CA GLY A 516 -7.05 11.71 -16.68
C GLY A 516 -6.41 10.50 -17.35
N LEU A 517 -6.05 10.63 -18.62
CA LEU A 517 -5.32 9.64 -19.41
C LEU A 517 -3.91 10.16 -19.67
N PHE A 518 -2.90 9.41 -19.24
CA PHE A 518 -1.50 9.66 -19.60
C PHE A 518 -1.20 9.00 -20.95
N ILE A 519 -0.56 9.76 -21.85
CA ILE A 519 -0.21 9.33 -23.21
C ILE A 519 1.32 9.36 -23.36
N GLU A 520 1.89 8.22 -23.76
CA GLU A 520 3.26 8.10 -24.26
C GLU A 520 3.19 7.94 -25.78
N TRP A 521 3.45 9.02 -26.53
CA TRP A 521 3.46 9.01 -27.99
C TRP A 521 4.87 8.74 -28.51
N LEU A 522 4.99 7.73 -29.37
CA LEU A 522 6.23 7.37 -30.03
C LEU A 522 6.04 7.39 -31.54
N GLY A 523 6.16 8.57 -32.15
CA GLY A 523 5.92 8.72 -33.58
C GLY A 523 6.76 7.75 -34.43
N ASN A 524 6.16 7.22 -35.49
CA ASN A 524 6.75 6.21 -36.36
C ASN A 524 8.05 6.65 -37.05
N ASN A 525 8.31 7.96 -37.14
CA ASN A 525 9.51 8.55 -37.72
C ASN A 525 10.44 9.17 -36.67
N SER A 526 10.17 8.94 -35.37
CA SER A 526 11.03 9.42 -34.28
C SER A 526 12.44 8.84 -34.34
N SER A 527 13.43 9.67 -34.03
CA SER A 527 14.84 9.28 -34.11
C SER A 527 15.14 8.13 -33.14
N THR A 528 16.05 7.22 -33.52
CA THR A 528 16.46 6.09 -32.67
C THR A 528 16.92 6.54 -31.28
N ARG A 529 17.57 7.70 -31.22
CA ARG A 529 18.02 8.33 -29.97
C ARG A 529 16.84 8.72 -29.07
N GLU A 530 15.81 9.38 -29.62
CA GLU A 530 14.61 9.73 -28.86
C GLU A 530 13.85 8.50 -28.38
N ARG A 531 13.70 7.46 -29.22
CA ARG A 531 13.06 6.20 -28.80
C ARG A 531 13.77 5.56 -27.61
N ALA A 532 15.10 5.56 -27.62
CA ALA A 532 15.90 5.06 -26.51
C ALA A 532 15.71 5.91 -25.23
N MET A 533 15.65 7.23 -25.37
CA MET A 533 15.39 8.15 -24.25
C MET A 533 13.98 8.00 -23.68
N VAL A 534 12.96 7.76 -24.50
CA VAL A 534 11.59 7.50 -24.02
C VAL A 534 11.58 6.27 -23.12
N GLY A 535 12.26 5.19 -23.54
CA GLY A 535 12.35 3.96 -22.73
C GLY A 535 13.01 4.17 -21.37
N SER A 536 14.05 5.00 -21.27
CA SER A 536 14.73 5.30 -20.00
C SER A 536 14.01 6.36 -19.16
N HIS A 537 13.38 7.36 -19.79
CA HIS A 537 12.74 8.48 -19.11
C HIS A 537 11.29 8.18 -18.71
N SER A 538 10.59 7.27 -19.39
CA SER A 538 9.16 6.98 -19.17
C SER A 538 8.80 6.74 -17.70
N PRO A 539 9.53 5.93 -16.90
CA PRO A 539 9.21 5.74 -15.48
C PRO A 539 9.26 7.04 -14.66
N ALA A 540 10.26 7.88 -14.91
CA ALA A 540 10.47 9.13 -14.18
C ALA A 540 9.45 10.20 -14.58
N VAL A 541 9.11 10.29 -15.87
CA VAL A 541 8.09 11.21 -16.40
C VAL A 541 6.70 10.78 -15.93
N THR A 542 6.37 9.49 -16.02
CA THR A 542 5.09 8.95 -15.53
C THR A 542 4.91 9.23 -14.03
N LEU A 543 5.97 9.07 -13.24
CA LEU A 543 5.95 9.41 -11.81
C LEU A 543 5.65 10.90 -11.59
N LEU A 544 6.31 11.80 -12.32
CA LEU A 544 6.04 13.23 -12.24
C LEU A 544 4.58 13.57 -12.58
N PHE A 545 4.03 12.99 -13.65
CA PHE A 545 2.65 13.21 -14.06
C PHE A 545 1.65 12.70 -13.00
N LYS A 546 1.89 11.50 -12.45
CA LYS A 546 1.06 10.91 -11.37
C LYS A 546 1.11 11.71 -10.08
N GLN A 547 2.23 12.36 -9.78
CA GLN A 547 2.35 13.25 -8.62
C GLN A 547 1.64 14.60 -8.84
N LYS A 548 1.67 15.12 -10.08
CA LYS A 548 1.11 16.45 -10.41
C LYS A 548 -0.36 16.43 -10.78
N SER A 549 -0.91 15.29 -11.21
CA SER A 549 -2.32 15.16 -11.57
C SER A 549 -2.87 13.75 -11.34
N ALA A 550 -4.20 13.64 -11.25
CA ALA A 550 -4.92 12.38 -11.09
C ALA A 550 -4.96 11.59 -12.41
N ILE A 551 -3.90 10.83 -12.69
CA ILE A 551 -3.84 9.90 -13.82
C ILE A 551 -4.54 8.60 -13.45
N HIS A 552 -5.52 8.20 -14.26
CA HIS A 552 -6.33 7.00 -14.04
C HIS A 552 -5.90 5.84 -14.94
N CYS A 553 -5.35 6.15 -16.12
CA CYS A 553 -4.95 5.18 -17.13
C CYS A 553 -3.69 5.66 -17.85
N ASP A 554 -2.87 4.71 -18.29
CA ASP A 554 -1.67 4.94 -19.09
C ASP A 554 -1.89 4.29 -20.48
N LEU A 555 -1.61 5.03 -21.55
CA LEU A 555 -1.73 4.58 -22.93
C LEU A 555 -0.43 4.92 -23.69
N ARG A 556 0.13 3.93 -24.37
CA ARG A 556 1.28 4.08 -25.25
C ARG A 556 0.82 3.87 -26.68
N CYS A 557 1.13 4.81 -27.55
CA CYS A 557 0.69 4.83 -28.95
C CYS A 557 1.90 5.10 -29.85
N ASP A 558 1.94 4.43 -30.98
CA ASP A 558 2.84 4.72 -32.10
C ASP A 558 2.09 5.08 -33.39
N ASP A 559 0.76 4.87 -33.41
CA ASP A 559 -0.14 5.28 -34.49
C ASP A 559 -1.24 6.22 -33.97
N ILE A 560 -1.68 7.16 -34.81
CA ILE A 560 -2.72 8.13 -34.47
C ILE A 560 -4.08 7.45 -34.28
N ASP A 561 -4.30 6.31 -34.96
CA ASP A 561 -5.51 5.50 -34.84
C ASP A 561 -5.69 4.88 -33.45
N ASP A 562 -4.59 4.69 -32.69
CA ASP A 562 -4.63 4.25 -31.29
C ASP A 562 -5.26 5.32 -30.37
N LEU A 563 -5.29 6.58 -30.83
CA LEU A 563 -5.92 7.70 -30.16
C LEU A 563 -7.34 7.96 -30.67
N SER A 564 -7.94 7.01 -31.39
CA SER A 564 -9.38 7.04 -31.67
C SER A 564 -10.21 7.05 -30.38
N GLU A 565 -11.38 7.70 -30.44
CA GLU A 565 -12.27 7.82 -29.27
C GLU A 565 -12.64 6.46 -28.69
N ASP A 566 -12.85 5.44 -29.54
CA ASP A 566 -13.20 4.09 -29.14
C ASP A 566 -12.06 3.39 -28.37
N CYS A 567 -10.82 3.50 -28.87
CA CYS A 567 -9.63 2.94 -28.22
C CYS A 567 -9.40 3.60 -26.84
N VAL A 568 -9.52 4.93 -26.78
CA VAL A 568 -9.39 5.69 -25.54
C VAL A 568 -10.49 5.31 -24.55
N LEU A 569 -11.74 5.23 -24.99
CA LEU A 569 -12.87 4.90 -24.15
C LEU A 569 -12.76 3.47 -23.61
N GLN A 570 -12.35 2.51 -24.45
CA GLN A 570 -12.04 1.14 -24.04
C GLN A 570 -10.98 1.11 -22.94
N LYS A 571 -9.92 1.89 -23.07
CA LYS A 571 -8.83 1.94 -22.09
C LYS A 571 -9.29 2.55 -20.76
N VAL A 572 -10.04 3.64 -20.82
CA VAL A 572 -10.49 4.42 -19.66
C VAL A 572 -11.59 3.70 -18.85
N THR A 573 -12.34 2.81 -19.49
CA THR A 573 -13.47 2.08 -18.88
C THR A 573 -13.14 0.65 -18.46
N SER A 574 -11.97 0.13 -18.82
CA SER A 574 -11.43 -1.21 -18.49
C SER A 574 -12.28 -2.43 -18.88
N PHE A 575 -13.50 -2.27 -19.41
CA PHE A 575 -14.44 -3.36 -19.72
C PHE A 575 -14.99 -3.26 -21.15
N ARG A 576 -14.64 -4.23 -22.01
CA ARG A 576 -15.00 -4.25 -23.45
C ARG A 576 -16.51 -4.33 -23.74
N GLN A 577 -17.31 -4.88 -22.83
CA GLN A 577 -18.75 -5.06 -23.06
C GLN A 577 -19.58 -3.79 -22.82
N GLU A 578 -18.98 -2.74 -22.25
CA GLU A 578 -19.71 -1.53 -21.81
C GLU A 578 -19.53 -0.32 -22.73
N ILE A 579 -18.72 -0.44 -23.78
CA ILE A 579 -18.32 0.69 -24.64
C ILE A 579 -19.54 1.28 -25.37
N GLN A 580 -20.46 0.43 -25.83
CA GLN A 580 -21.68 0.84 -26.55
C GLN A 580 -22.59 1.82 -25.78
N PHE A 581 -22.39 1.95 -24.47
CA PHE A 581 -23.21 2.79 -23.58
C PHE A 581 -22.54 4.12 -23.22
N LYS A 582 -21.38 4.42 -23.80
CA LYS A 582 -20.56 5.56 -23.38
C LYS A 582 -20.14 6.37 -24.61
N LYS A 583 -20.18 7.70 -24.48
CA LYS A 583 -19.74 8.65 -25.52
C LYS A 583 -18.78 9.65 -24.91
N VAL A 584 -17.68 9.93 -25.61
CA VAL A 584 -16.71 10.96 -25.23
C VAL A 584 -17.32 12.34 -25.47
N VAL A 585 -17.13 13.24 -24.52
CA VAL A 585 -17.55 14.64 -24.61
C VAL A 585 -16.27 15.48 -24.65
N ASN A 586 -15.87 15.89 -25.84
CA ASN A 586 -14.57 16.56 -26.06
C ASN A 586 -14.50 18.01 -25.57
N THR A 587 -15.64 18.63 -25.28
CA THR A 587 -15.72 20.04 -24.88
C THR A 587 -15.96 20.20 -23.38
N LEU A 588 -15.11 20.99 -22.73
CA LEU A 588 -15.45 21.62 -21.45
C LEU A 588 -16.69 22.49 -21.71
N THR A 589 -17.86 22.01 -21.29
CA THR A 589 -19.08 22.81 -21.35
C THR A 589 -18.87 24.02 -20.45
N SER A 590 -18.50 25.17 -21.02
CA SER A 590 -18.56 26.44 -20.32
C SER A 590 -20.01 26.59 -19.87
N SER A 591 -20.25 26.52 -18.56
CA SER A 591 -21.56 26.54 -17.92
C SER A 591 -22.23 27.92 -18.02
N SER A 592 -22.37 28.43 -19.25
CA SER A 592 -22.82 29.77 -19.58
C SER A 592 -23.59 29.77 -20.91
N SER A 593 -24.61 28.92 -21.02
CA SER A 593 -25.81 29.15 -21.85
C SER A 593 -26.76 27.97 -21.70
N ASN A 594 -27.76 28.12 -20.83
CA ASN A 594 -28.99 27.35 -20.94
C ASN A 594 -29.70 27.84 -22.21
N ASN A 595 -29.61 27.09 -23.30
CA ASN A 595 -30.61 26.99 -24.38
C ASN A 595 -30.09 26.04 -25.47
N LEU A 596 -30.37 24.75 -25.32
CA LEU A 596 -30.37 23.80 -26.44
C LEU A 596 -31.63 22.94 -26.32
N ILE A 597 -32.68 23.39 -27.00
CA ILE A 597 -33.77 22.55 -27.48
C ILE A 597 -33.22 21.90 -28.75
N GLU A 598 -32.81 20.63 -28.68
CA GLU A 598 -32.61 19.83 -29.88
C GLU A 598 -33.93 19.16 -30.25
N THR A 599 -34.49 19.59 -31.37
CA THR A 599 -35.57 18.95 -32.08
C THR A 599 -35.02 17.68 -32.73
N VAL A 600 -35.58 16.53 -32.37
CA VAL A 600 -35.34 15.26 -33.05
C VAL A 600 -36.06 15.30 -34.40
N ILE A 601 -35.32 15.10 -35.49
CA ILE A 601 -35.84 14.53 -36.74
C ILE A 601 -35.18 13.17 -36.91
#